data_AF-A0A913ZUT6-F1
#
_entry.id   AF-A0A913ZUT6-F1
#
_cell.length_a   1.000
_cell.length_b   1.000
_cell.length_c   1.000
_cell.angle_alpha   90.00
_cell.angle_beta   90.00
_cell.angle_gamma   90.00
#
_symmetry.space_group_name_H-M   'P 1'
#
loop_
_entity.id
_entity.type
_entity.pdbx_description
1 polymer ?
#
loop_
_entity_poly.entity_id
_entity_poly.type
_entity_poly.pdbx_seq_one_letter_code
_entity_poly.pdbx_strand_id
1 'polypeptide(L)'
;MSTGLSPRGGIDAKNEYCDQPILDYSFKGMLLTDDVLDEEPRVAKNSKSLEKNAEGKVNTQTVKLNNNQLSEMAGLDVTFEKIVESPEEMTWLDLSFNDFSKIDPLLLQYTKLKVLYLHGNNISNLSEVDKLAGLPNLIALTLHGNPLEDQKGYRQSLVAKLPQLKKIDFSSITKSDRQNAVTWERVYGKRKPPKKPKDDE
;
A
#
# COMPACT_ATOMS: atom_id res chain seq x y z
N MET A 1 -41.56 -8.75 16.82
CA MET A 1 -40.15 -9.15 17.02
C MET A 1 -39.47 -9.05 15.66
N SER A 2 -38.78 -7.94 15.39
CA SER A 2 -38.03 -7.77 14.14
C SER A 2 -36.62 -7.38 14.54
N THR A 3 -35.67 -8.25 14.23
CA THR A 3 -34.27 -8.20 14.64
C THR A 3 -33.55 -7.08 13.87
N GLY A 4 -33.22 -6.01 14.57
CA GLY A 4 -32.29 -4.99 14.09
C GLY A 4 -30.90 -5.60 13.96
N LEU A 5 -30.50 -5.93 12.73
CA LEU A 5 -29.11 -6.24 12.39
C LEU A 5 -28.37 -4.92 12.21
N SER A 6 -27.62 -4.51 13.25
CA SER A 6 -26.60 -3.48 13.12
C SER A 6 -25.52 -3.94 12.12
N PRO A 7 -25.08 -3.10 11.17
CA PRO A 7 -23.91 -3.42 10.37
C PRO A 7 -22.67 -3.26 11.26
N ARG A 8 -22.04 -4.38 11.63
CA ARG A 8 -20.76 -4.41 12.33
C ARG A 8 -19.62 -4.19 11.33
N GLY A 9 -18.83 -3.14 11.57
CA GLY A 9 -17.38 -3.15 11.35
C GLY A 9 -16.90 -2.99 9.92
N GLY A 10 -17.39 -1.97 9.21
CA GLY A 10 -16.63 -1.41 8.09
C GLY A 10 -15.46 -0.60 8.65
N ILE A 11 -14.22 -1.04 8.44
CA ILE A 11 -13.06 -0.15 8.60
C ILE A 11 -13.17 0.87 7.46
N ASP A 12 -14.00 1.88 7.66
CA ASP A 12 -14.00 3.11 6.88
C ASP A 12 -12.75 3.87 7.30
N ALA A 13 -11.98 4.32 6.31
CA ALA A 13 -10.74 5.09 6.45
C ALA A 13 -10.85 6.33 7.37
N LYS A 14 -12.05 6.70 7.79
CA LYS A 14 -12.34 7.88 8.59
C LYS A 14 -12.35 7.65 10.11
N ASN A 15 -12.45 6.42 10.61
CA ASN A 15 -12.83 6.22 12.02
C ASN A 15 -11.88 5.43 12.92
N GLU A 16 -10.80 4.80 12.41
CA GLU A 16 -9.96 3.94 13.28
C GLU A 16 -8.47 4.26 13.34
N TYR A 17 -7.95 5.23 12.59
CA TYR A 17 -6.52 5.53 12.64
C TYR A 17 -6.22 7.04 12.61
N CYS A 18 -5.79 7.49 13.79
CA CYS A 18 -4.96 8.65 14.09
C CYS A 18 -5.66 9.98 14.41
N ASP A 19 -5.49 10.38 15.67
CA ASP A 19 -5.63 11.76 16.16
C ASP A 19 -4.53 12.71 15.62
N GLN A 20 -3.69 12.27 14.68
CA GLN A 20 -2.61 13.07 14.10
C GLN A 20 -3.08 13.74 12.79
N PRO A 21 -2.50 14.89 12.40
CA PRO A 21 -2.83 15.52 11.12
C PRO A 21 -2.39 14.65 9.94
N ILE A 22 -3.06 14.81 8.80
CA ILE A 22 -2.73 14.10 7.54
C ILE A 22 -1.81 14.99 6.71
N LEU A 23 -0.65 14.46 6.31
CA LEU A 23 0.25 15.14 5.39
C LEU A 23 -0.13 14.79 3.94
N ASP A 24 -0.87 15.69 3.30
CA ASP A 24 -1.54 15.44 2.02
C ASP A 24 -0.85 16.15 0.84
N TYR A 25 -0.03 15.42 0.08
CA TYR A 25 0.59 15.88 -1.17
C TYR A 25 -0.09 15.27 -2.40
N SER A 26 -1.39 15.00 -2.32
CA SER A 26 -2.14 14.45 -3.45
C SER A 26 -2.38 15.51 -4.53
N PHE A 27 -2.40 15.11 -5.82
CA PHE A 27 -2.66 16.01 -6.95
C PHE A 27 -1.69 17.21 -7.06
N LYS A 28 -0.42 16.98 -6.76
CA LYS A 28 0.64 17.99 -6.89
C LYS A 28 1.34 17.96 -8.25
N GLY A 29 1.14 16.89 -9.03
CA GLY A 29 1.80 16.71 -10.32
C GLY A 29 3.28 16.38 -10.17
N MET A 30 3.68 15.79 -9.03
CA MET A 30 5.06 15.43 -8.75
C MET A 30 5.53 14.29 -9.66
N LEU A 31 6.75 14.44 -10.17
CA LEU A 31 7.45 13.48 -11.02
C LEU A 31 8.52 12.72 -10.23
N LEU A 32 9.17 13.42 -9.30
CA LEU A 32 10.24 12.91 -8.45
C LEU A 32 9.82 12.95 -6.98
N THR A 33 10.44 12.10 -6.16
CA THR A 33 10.12 12.03 -4.73
C THR A 33 10.50 13.31 -4.00
N ASP A 34 11.56 13.99 -4.43
CA ASP A 34 12.05 15.24 -3.83
C ASP A 34 11.27 16.49 -4.24
N ASP A 35 10.41 16.42 -5.27
CA ASP A 35 9.46 17.50 -5.61
C ASP A 35 8.57 17.88 -4.42
N VAL A 36 8.35 16.95 -3.49
CA VAL A 36 7.61 17.18 -2.23
C VAL A 36 8.22 18.34 -1.43
N LEU A 37 9.54 18.55 -1.52
CA LEU A 37 10.25 19.57 -0.76
C LEU A 37 9.97 21.00 -1.24
N ASP A 38 9.52 21.15 -2.49
CA ASP A 38 9.17 22.43 -3.11
C ASP A 38 7.65 22.71 -3.05
N GLU A 39 6.87 21.78 -2.51
CA GLU A 39 5.42 21.84 -2.44
C GLU A 39 4.91 22.08 -1.02
N GLU A 40 3.79 22.79 -0.88
CA GLU A 40 3.06 22.87 0.40
C GLU A 40 1.94 21.83 0.45
N PRO A 41 1.80 21.07 1.54
CA PRO A 41 0.76 20.06 1.66
C PRO A 41 -0.63 20.69 1.61
N ARG A 42 -1.57 19.96 1.00
CA ARG A 42 -2.97 20.35 0.91
C ARG A 42 -3.61 20.33 2.29
N VAL A 43 -4.26 21.44 2.62
CA VAL A 43 -5.03 21.55 3.86
C VAL A 43 -6.46 21.07 3.59
N ALA A 44 -6.82 19.91 4.15
CA ALA A 44 -8.22 19.48 4.12
C ALA A 44 -9.03 20.31 5.13
N LYS A 45 -10.22 20.77 4.72
CA LYS A 45 -11.10 21.67 5.50
C LYS A 45 -11.46 21.17 6.91
N ASN A 46 -11.29 19.87 7.19
CA ASN A 46 -11.58 19.22 8.46
C ASN A 46 -10.35 18.50 9.07
N SER A 47 -9.13 18.83 8.62
CA SER A 47 -7.91 18.23 9.18
C SER A 47 -7.41 19.04 10.38
N LYS A 48 -6.70 18.37 11.30
CA LYS A 48 -5.94 19.07 12.34
C LYS A 48 -4.85 19.93 11.69
N SER A 49 -4.44 20.99 12.39
CA SER A 49 -3.37 21.88 11.96
C SER A 49 -2.09 21.09 11.70
N LEU A 50 -1.38 21.44 10.62
CA LEU A 50 -0.05 20.90 10.31
C LEU A 50 1.00 21.70 11.08
N GLU A 51 1.09 21.46 12.38
CA GLU A 51 2.13 22.06 13.21
C GLU A 51 3.48 21.45 12.86
N LYS A 52 4.42 22.31 12.47
CA LYS A 52 5.80 21.94 12.17
C LYS A 52 6.67 22.17 13.42
N ASN A 53 7.59 21.26 13.69
CA ASN A 53 8.59 21.43 14.75
C ASN A 53 9.69 22.44 14.32
N ALA A 54 10.72 22.64 15.15
CA ALA A 54 11.81 23.57 14.86
C ALA A 54 12.63 23.22 13.58
N GLU A 55 12.55 21.97 13.12
CA GLU A 55 13.20 21.49 11.89
C GLU A 55 12.27 21.56 10.67
N GLY A 56 11.04 22.07 10.83
CA GLY A 56 10.06 22.13 9.75
C GLY A 56 9.30 20.82 9.50
N LYS A 57 9.49 19.80 10.35
CA LYS A 57 8.87 18.47 10.20
C LYS A 57 7.50 18.41 10.87
N VAL A 58 6.59 17.64 10.29
CA VAL A 58 5.24 17.42 10.83
C VAL A 58 5.18 16.10 11.59
N ASN A 59 4.62 16.12 12.80
CA ASN A 59 4.24 14.89 13.49
C ASN A 59 3.00 14.29 12.82
N THR A 60 3.19 13.21 12.07
CA THR A 60 2.10 12.51 11.40
C THR A 60 2.41 11.02 11.30
N GLN A 61 1.35 10.22 11.20
CA GLN A 61 1.44 8.81 10.84
C GLN A 61 0.79 8.52 9.49
N THR A 62 0.31 9.55 8.78
CA THR A 62 -0.43 9.42 7.51
C THR A 62 0.17 10.35 6.47
N VAL A 63 0.72 9.76 5.41
CA VAL A 63 1.23 10.48 4.24
C VAL A 63 0.44 10.07 3.01
N LYS A 64 0.03 11.06 2.22
CA LYS A 64 -0.63 10.85 0.93
C LYS A 64 0.18 11.48 -0.20
N LEU A 65 0.54 10.67 -1.18
CA LEU A 65 1.21 11.06 -2.41
C LEU A 65 0.41 10.61 -3.64
N ASN A 66 -0.89 10.36 -3.49
CA ASN A 66 -1.72 9.81 -4.54
C ASN A 66 -2.11 10.84 -5.61
N ASN A 67 -2.43 10.38 -6.82
CA ASN A 67 -2.72 11.24 -7.97
C ASN A 67 -1.54 12.16 -8.32
N ASN A 68 -0.35 11.58 -8.39
CA ASN A 68 0.85 12.23 -8.93
C ASN A 68 1.36 11.39 -10.12
N GLN A 69 2.59 11.61 -10.56
CA GLN A 69 3.22 10.95 -11.71
C GLN A 69 4.56 10.33 -11.30
N LEU A 70 4.65 9.87 -10.04
CA LEU A 70 5.85 9.25 -9.50
C LEU A 70 6.04 7.88 -10.16
N SER A 71 7.19 7.65 -10.77
CA SER A 71 7.52 6.35 -11.39
C SER A 71 8.47 5.49 -10.55
N GLU A 72 9.17 6.10 -9.59
CA GLU A 72 10.16 5.45 -8.73
C GLU A 72 9.92 5.78 -7.26
N MET A 73 10.02 4.77 -6.38
CA MET A 73 9.91 4.96 -4.93
C MET A 73 11.25 5.36 -4.28
N ALA A 74 12.37 5.18 -4.98
CA ALA A 74 13.69 5.52 -4.49
C ALA A 74 13.74 6.99 -4.09
N GLY A 75 14.24 7.29 -2.89
CA GLY A 75 14.28 8.64 -2.33
C GLY A 75 13.06 9.03 -1.48
N LEU A 76 12.01 8.19 -1.40
CA LEU A 76 10.90 8.41 -0.47
C LEU A 76 11.37 8.39 1.00
N ASP A 77 12.34 7.55 1.32
CA ASP A 77 13.00 7.49 2.62
C ASP A 77 13.64 8.83 3.00
N VAL A 78 14.49 9.37 2.12
CA VAL A 78 15.14 10.67 2.29
C VAL A 78 14.12 11.81 2.35
N THR A 79 13.06 11.73 1.55
CA THR A 79 11.99 12.72 1.51
C THR A 79 11.20 12.73 2.82
N PHE A 80 10.81 11.56 3.32
CA PHE A 80 10.07 11.45 4.58
C PHE A 80 10.91 11.88 5.79
N GLU A 81 12.21 11.59 5.81
CA GLU A 81 13.12 12.09 6.85
C GLU A 81 13.18 13.63 6.93
N LYS A 82 12.92 14.33 5.82
CA LYS A 82 12.92 15.80 5.76
C LYS A 82 11.59 16.43 6.18
N ILE A 83 10.46 15.72 6.04
CA ILE A 83 9.12 16.32 6.21
C ILE A 83 8.29 15.70 7.35
N VAL A 84 8.65 14.50 7.82
CA VAL A 84 7.97 13.78 8.90
C VAL A 84 8.89 13.68 10.11
N GLU A 85 8.39 13.99 11.30
CA GLU A 85 9.18 13.99 12.54
C GLU A 85 9.67 12.59 12.93
N SER A 86 8.83 11.57 12.75
CA SER A 86 9.15 10.16 13.04
C SER A 86 8.60 9.25 11.93
N PRO A 87 9.27 9.17 10.76
CA PRO A 87 8.81 8.38 9.61
C PRO A 87 8.55 6.90 9.93
N GLU A 88 9.31 6.32 10.86
CA GLU A 88 9.20 4.94 11.32
C GLU A 88 7.88 4.63 12.03
N GLU A 89 7.20 5.64 12.57
CA GLU A 89 5.88 5.53 13.21
C GLU A 89 4.72 5.67 12.21
N MET A 90 5.00 5.80 10.91
CA MET A 90 3.98 5.87 9.86
C MET A 90 3.11 4.60 9.84
N THR A 91 1.80 4.80 9.86
CA THR A 91 0.80 3.71 9.85
C THR A 91 -0.02 3.67 8.56
N TRP A 92 -0.06 4.77 7.80
CA TRP A 92 -0.81 4.89 6.56
C TRP A 92 0.01 5.59 5.48
N LEU A 93 0.17 4.93 4.34
CA LEU A 93 0.82 5.48 3.16
C LEU A 93 -0.07 5.28 1.92
N ASP A 94 -0.43 6.38 1.27
CA ASP A 94 -1.20 6.36 0.02
C ASP A 94 -0.33 6.75 -1.17
N LEU A 95 0.00 5.75 -2.01
CA LEU A 95 0.77 5.85 -3.24
C LEU A 95 -0.09 5.56 -4.49
N SER A 96 -1.41 5.53 -4.35
CA SER A 96 -2.32 5.20 -5.45
C SER A 96 -2.30 6.22 -6.58
N PHE A 97 -2.68 5.83 -7.79
CA PHE A 97 -2.72 6.73 -8.95
C PHE A 97 -1.37 7.45 -9.18
N ASN A 98 -0.32 6.65 -9.38
CA ASN A 98 1.03 7.04 -9.79
C ASN A 98 1.47 6.07 -10.91
N ASP A 99 2.74 6.07 -11.29
CA ASP A 99 3.29 5.26 -12.38
C ASP A 99 4.25 4.15 -11.91
N PHE A 100 4.12 3.71 -10.64
CA PHE A 100 5.03 2.71 -10.07
C PHE A 100 4.89 1.35 -10.78
N SER A 101 6.01 0.85 -11.32
CA SER A 101 6.07 -0.49 -11.93
C SER A 101 6.61 -1.58 -11.01
N LYS A 102 7.23 -1.17 -9.89
CA LYS A 102 7.89 -2.04 -8.91
C LYS A 102 7.57 -1.59 -7.50
N ILE A 103 7.60 -2.55 -6.57
CA ILE A 103 7.54 -2.28 -5.14
C ILE A 103 8.98 -2.25 -4.62
N ASP A 104 9.37 -1.18 -3.96
CA ASP A 104 10.73 -1.03 -3.46
C ASP A 104 10.90 -1.61 -2.04
N PRO A 105 11.96 -2.39 -1.76
CA PRO A 105 12.28 -2.87 -0.42
C PRO A 105 12.45 -1.77 0.64
N LEU A 106 12.68 -0.51 0.28
CA LEU A 106 12.73 0.62 1.23
C LEU A 106 11.47 0.68 2.10
N LEU A 107 10.31 0.24 1.59
CA LEU A 107 9.08 0.24 2.36
C LEU A 107 9.18 -0.60 3.64
N LEU A 108 10.09 -1.59 3.68
CA LEU A 108 10.31 -2.48 4.82
C LEU A 108 10.78 -1.75 6.08
N GLN A 109 11.32 -0.54 5.97
CA GLN A 109 11.73 0.24 7.13
C GLN A 109 10.53 0.77 7.95
N TYR A 110 9.36 0.91 7.32
CA TYR A 110 8.12 1.38 7.96
C TYR A 110 7.39 0.21 8.63
N THR A 111 8.02 -0.42 9.62
CA THR A 111 7.51 -1.64 10.26
C THR A 111 6.15 -1.45 10.95
N LYS A 112 5.77 -0.20 11.28
CA LYS A 112 4.46 0.17 11.85
C LYS A 112 3.35 0.32 10.81
N LEU A 113 3.67 0.26 9.52
CA LEU A 113 2.72 0.49 8.43
C LEU A 113 1.57 -0.54 8.50
N LYS A 114 0.34 -0.03 8.54
CA LYS A 114 -0.91 -0.82 8.62
C LYS A 114 -1.70 -0.78 7.33
N VAL A 115 -1.66 0.36 6.63
CA VAL A 115 -2.42 0.60 5.41
C VAL A 115 -1.48 1.10 4.32
N LEU A 116 -1.46 0.38 3.20
CA LEU A 116 -0.69 0.75 2.00
C LEU A 116 -1.59 0.72 0.78
N TYR A 117 -1.74 1.87 0.12
CA TYR A 117 -2.49 1.96 -1.13
C TYR A 117 -1.54 2.06 -2.32
N LEU A 118 -1.62 1.10 -3.23
CA LEU A 118 -0.85 1.01 -4.47
C LEU A 118 -1.76 0.82 -5.71
N HIS A 119 -3.07 0.98 -5.58
CA HIS A 119 -4.00 0.80 -6.70
C HIS A 119 -3.81 1.89 -7.77
N GLY A 120 -4.16 1.57 -9.02
CA GLY A 120 -3.98 2.50 -10.14
C GLY A 120 -2.51 2.86 -10.41
N ASN A 121 -1.61 1.87 -10.34
CA ASN A 121 -0.20 1.99 -10.72
C ASN A 121 0.07 1.02 -11.90
N ASN A 122 1.35 0.81 -12.26
CA ASN A 122 1.76 -0.06 -13.37
C ASN A 122 2.47 -1.35 -12.90
N ILE A 123 2.13 -1.86 -11.72
CA ILE A 123 2.77 -3.07 -11.16
C ILE A 123 2.22 -4.30 -11.89
N SER A 124 3.08 -5.01 -12.61
CA SER A 124 2.65 -6.08 -13.51
C SER A 124 2.91 -7.50 -13.01
N ASN A 125 3.72 -7.67 -11.96
CA ASN A 125 4.16 -8.99 -11.51
C ASN A 125 3.79 -9.26 -10.04
N LEU A 126 3.08 -10.36 -9.79
CA LEU A 126 2.75 -10.85 -8.45
C LEU A 126 3.98 -11.12 -7.55
N SER A 127 5.18 -11.30 -8.12
CA SER A 127 6.41 -11.45 -7.32
C SER A 127 6.81 -10.17 -6.59
N GLU A 128 6.39 -8.99 -7.08
CA GLU A 128 6.69 -7.72 -6.41
C GLU A 128 6.06 -7.68 -5.00
N VAL A 129 4.94 -8.36 -4.83
CA VAL A 129 4.21 -8.45 -3.56
C VAL A 129 4.97 -9.25 -2.50
N ASP A 130 5.87 -10.17 -2.90
CA ASP A 130 6.66 -10.97 -1.95
C ASP A 130 7.51 -10.09 -1.03
N LYS A 131 7.93 -8.92 -1.52
CA LYS A 131 8.69 -7.94 -0.74
C LYS A 131 7.89 -7.45 0.47
N LEU A 132 6.57 -7.30 0.35
CA LEU A 132 5.70 -6.81 1.42
C LEU A 132 5.51 -7.81 2.57
N ALA A 133 5.98 -9.07 2.43
CA ALA A 133 5.95 -10.04 3.52
C ALA A 133 6.79 -9.60 4.73
N GLY A 134 7.78 -8.72 4.51
CA GLY A 134 8.59 -8.13 5.58
C GLY A 134 7.88 -7.04 6.39
N LEU A 135 6.63 -6.68 6.09
CA LEU A 135 5.83 -5.72 6.86
C LEU A 135 4.88 -6.45 7.83
N PRO A 136 5.26 -6.64 9.11
CA PRO A 136 4.52 -7.50 10.03
C PRO A 136 3.17 -6.92 10.45
N ASN A 137 3.02 -5.59 10.42
CA ASN A 137 1.81 -4.90 10.86
C ASN A 137 0.88 -4.51 9.71
N LEU A 138 1.20 -4.88 8.45
CA LEU A 138 0.39 -4.54 7.31
C LEU A 138 -0.95 -5.27 7.35
N ILE A 139 -2.05 -4.52 7.41
CA ILE A 139 -3.41 -5.04 7.59
C ILE A 139 -4.26 -4.83 6.33
N ALA A 140 -4.04 -3.75 5.60
CA ALA A 140 -4.79 -3.42 4.39
C ALA A 140 -3.85 -3.06 3.24
N LEU A 141 -4.07 -3.71 2.10
CA LEU A 141 -3.35 -3.47 0.85
C LEU A 141 -4.35 -3.29 -0.30
N THR A 142 -4.09 -2.36 -1.21
CA THR A 142 -4.85 -2.25 -2.46
C THR A 142 -3.90 -2.29 -3.65
N LEU A 143 -4.21 -3.10 -4.64
CA LEU A 143 -3.44 -3.28 -5.87
C LEU A 143 -4.33 -3.34 -7.13
N HIS A 144 -5.66 -3.27 -7.02
CA HIS A 144 -6.56 -3.15 -8.18
C HIS A 144 -6.17 -1.97 -9.12
N GLY A 145 -6.55 -2.06 -10.38
CA GLY A 145 -6.14 -1.11 -11.41
C GLY A 145 -4.65 -1.17 -11.77
N ASN A 146 -3.95 -2.24 -11.38
CA ASN A 146 -2.60 -2.56 -11.84
C ASN A 146 -2.65 -3.77 -12.79
N PRO A 147 -1.73 -3.91 -13.77
CA PRO A 147 -1.73 -5.05 -14.70
C PRO A 147 -1.64 -6.44 -14.02
N LEU A 148 -1.09 -6.53 -12.81
CA LEU A 148 -1.06 -7.78 -12.05
C LEU A 148 -2.45 -8.30 -11.64
N GLU A 149 -3.48 -7.44 -11.64
CA GLU A 149 -4.86 -7.81 -11.25
C GLU A 149 -5.45 -8.86 -12.20
N ASP A 150 -5.08 -8.81 -13.48
CA ASP A 150 -5.54 -9.74 -14.52
C ASP A 150 -4.88 -11.13 -14.41
N GLN A 151 -3.89 -11.29 -13.53
CA GLN A 151 -3.19 -12.57 -13.37
C GLN A 151 -4.10 -13.61 -12.69
N LYS A 152 -4.10 -14.82 -13.27
CA LYS A 152 -4.91 -15.93 -12.76
C LYS A 152 -4.56 -16.23 -11.30
N GLY A 153 -5.54 -16.15 -10.42
CA GLY A 153 -5.34 -16.39 -9.00
C GLY A 153 -4.82 -15.19 -8.22
N TYR A 154 -4.88 -13.98 -8.78
CA TYR A 154 -4.49 -12.72 -8.15
C TYR A 154 -4.80 -12.67 -6.65
N ARG A 155 -6.09 -12.72 -6.28
CA ARG A 155 -6.51 -12.67 -4.87
C ARG A 155 -5.95 -13.83 -4.04
N GLN A 156 -5.99 -15.06 -4.56
CA GLN A 156 -5.49 -16.25 -3.85
C GLN A 156 -3.99 -16.14 -3.59
N SER A 157 -3.22 -15.67 -4.56
CA SER A 157 -1.79 -15.42 -4.45
C SER A 157 -1.49 -14.34 -3.41
N LEU A 158 -2.21 -13.23 -3.40
CA LEU A 158 -2.05 -12.20 -2.36
C LEU A 158 -2.36 -12.74 -0.95
N VAL A 159 -3.47 -13.46 -0.80
CA VAL A 159 -3.92 -14.05 0.46
C VAL A 159 -2.92 -15.09 1.00
N ALA A 160 -2.24 -15.82 0.11
CA ALA A 160 -1.21 -16.81 0.46
C ALA A 160 0.15 -16.15 0.78
N LYS A 161 0.61 -15.20 -0.04
CA LYS A 161 1.89 -14.50 0.13
C LYS A 161 1.92 -13.59 1.36
N LEU A 162 0.78 -12.98 1.69
CA LEU A 162 0.64 -12.00 2.78
C LEU A 162 -0.42 -12.45 3.80
N PRO A 163 -0.13 -13.47 4.63
CA PRO A 163 -1.09 -14.03 5.58
C PRO A 163 -1.52 -13.05 6.67
N GLN A 164 -0.74 -11.98 6.94
CA GLN A 164 -1.02 -10.96 7.93
C GLN A 164 -2.16 -9.99 7.54
N LEU A 165 -2.43 -9.84 6.23
CA LEU A 165 -3.47 -8.92 5.74
C LEU A 165 -4.85 -9.31 6.25
N LYS A 166 -5.70 -8.32 6.52
CA LYS A 166 -7.14 -8.51 6.80
C LYS A 166 -8.02 -7.95 5.68
N LYS A 167 -7.48 -7.06 4.84
CA LYS A 167 -8.19 -6.47 3.70
C LYS A 167 -7.29 -6.44 2.45
N ILE A 168 -7.89 -6.76 1.32
CA ILE A 168 -7.32 -6.61 -0.02
C ILE A 168 -8.35 -5.88 -0.88
N ASP A 169 -7.93 -4.81 -1.58
CA ASP A 169 -8.79 -4.05 -2.50
C ASP A 169 -10.12 -3.65 -1.86
N PHE A 170 -10.02 -3.05 -0.68
CA PHE A 170 -11.14 -2.62 0.17
C PHE A 170 -12.08 -3.74 0.66
N SER A 171 -11.89 -4.98 0.22
CA SER A 171 -12.65 -6.15 0.65
C SER A 171 -11.97 -6.88 1.82
N SER A 172 -12.75 -7.29 2.81
CA SER A 172 -12.25 -8.10 3.93
C SER A 172 -11.87 -9.51 3.47
N ILE A 173 -10.79 -10.05 4.02
CA ILE A 173 -10.37 -11.44 3.80
C ILE A 173 -11.14 -12.34 4.75
N THR A 174 -11.89 -13.26 4.19
CA THR A 174 -12.70 -14.23 4.93
C THR A 174 -11.93 -15.53 5.19
N LYS A 175 -12.49 -16.39 6.05
CA LYS A 175 -11.99 -17.77 6.21
C LYS A 175 -12.06 -18.56 4.92
N SER A 176 -13.09 -18.32 4.08
CA SER A 176 -13.22 -18.97 2.79
C SER A 176 -12.12 -18.53 1.83
N ASP A 177 -11.77 -17.24 1.78
CA ASP A 177 -10.64 -16.75 0.99
C ASP A 177 -9.34 -17.48 1.35
N ARG A 178 -9.05 -17.63 2.65
CA ARG A 178 -7.87 -18.36 3.14
C ARG A 178 -7.87 -19.82 2.70
N GLN A 179 -9.00 -20.51 2.83
CA GLN A 179 -9.10 -21.90 2.40
C GLN A 179 -8.91 -22.03 0.88
N ASN A 180 -9.50 -21.12 0.11
CA ASN A 180 -9.38 -21.09 -1.34
C ASN A 180 -7.93 -20.83 -1.77
N ALA A 181 -7.20 -19.96 -1.07
CA ALA A 181 -5.79 -19.68 -1.32
C ALA A 181 -4.90 -20.92 -1.09
N VAL A 182 -5.12 -21.66 0.01
CA VAL A 182 -4.41 -22.92 0.29
C VAL A 182 -4.69 -23.96 -0.81
N THR A 183 -5.96 -24.11 -1.21
CA THR A 183 -6.33 -25.03 -2.30
C THR A 183 -5.70 -24.61 -3.62
N TRP A 184 -5.69 -23.31 -3.92
CA TRP A 184 -5.06 -22.74 -5.11
C TRP A 184 -3.57 -23.05 -5.18
N GLU A 185 -2.83 -22.79 -4.10
CA GLU A 185 -1.40 -23.06 -4.02
C GLU A 185 -1.10 -24.56 -4.20
N ARG A 186 -1.90 -25.45 -3.60
CA ARG A 186 -1.73 -26.89 -3.78
C ARG A 186 -1.90 -27.34 -5.24
N VAL A 187 -2.86 -26.75 -5.95
CA VAL A 187 -3.19 -27.13 -7.34
C VAL A 187 -2.25 -26.47 -8.35
N TYR A 188 -1.83 -25.23 -8.11
CA TYR A 188 -1.13 -24.39 -9.10
C TYR A 188 0.28 -23.97 -8.70
N GLY A 189 0.66 -24.04 -7.42
CA GLY A 189 1.94 -23.51 -6.88
C GLY A 189 3.20 -24.30 -7.24
N LYS A 190 3.08 -25.45 -7.92
CA LYS A 190 4.24 -26.31 -8.31
C LYS A 190 4.48 -26.45 -9.81
N ARG A 191 3.82 -25.69 -10.68
CA ARG A 191 4.16 -25.72 -12.11
C ARG A 191 5.48 -24.98 -12.34
N LYS A 192 6.59 -25.74 -12.39
CA LYS A 192 7.86 -25.25 -12.97
C LYS A 192 7.55 -24.65 -14.34
N PRO A 193 8.13 -23.51 -14.72
CA PRO A 193 8.03 -23.02 -16.09
C PRO A 193 8.53 -24.13 -17.03
N PRO A 194 7.88 -24.33 -18.19
CA PRO A 194 8.38 -25.28 -19.17
C PRO A 194 9.82 -24.89 -19.52
N LYS A 195 10.76 -25.84 -19.44
CA LYS A 195 12.12 -25.64 -19.95
C LYS A 195 11.97 -25.24 -21.42
N LYS A 196 12.50 -24.07 -21.80
CA LYS A 196 12.66 -23.73 -23.22
C LYS A 196 13.38 -24.90 -23.90
N PRO A 197 12.94 -25.35 -25.09
CA PRO A 197 13.71 -26.30 -25.88
C PRO A 197 15.12 -25.74 -26.02
N LYS A 198 16.14 -26.59 -25.83
CA LYS A 198 17.47 -26.25 -26.31
C LYS A 198 17.34 -26.19 -27.82
N ASP A 199 17.62 -25.03 -28.39
CA ASP A 199 17.94 -24.96 -29.80
C ASP A 199 19.24 -25.75 -29.95
N ASP A 200 19.13 -26.94 -30.55
CA ASP A 200 20.27 -27.76 -30.92
C ASP A 200 20.95 -27.06 -32.12
N GLU A 201 22.12 -26.48 -31.88
CA GLU A 201 23.07 -26.00 -32.91
C GLU A 201 24.21 -27.01 -33.06
#